data_AF-A0A7R9JJL7-F1
#
_entry.id   AF-A0A7R9JJL7-F1
#
_cell.length_a   1.000
_cell.length_b   1.000
_cell.length_c   1.000
_cell.angle_alpha   90.00
_cell.angle_beta   90.00
_cell.angle_gamma   90.00
#
_symmetry.space_group_name_H-M   'P 1'
#
loop_
_entity.id
_entity.type
_entity.pdbx_description
1 polymer ?
#
loop_
_entity_poly.entity_id
_entity_poly.type
_entity_poly.pdbx_seq_one_letter_code
_entity_poly.pdbx_strand_id
1 'polypeptide(L)'
;DSFLVSHLFIPQQEHSLANCGARNHGDVNEFSLKNDLLPLGWIHTHPLHGSFMTSVDLHDHFVRQRIFPEDVCIVCGETDQK
;
A
#
# COMPACT_ATOMS: atom_id res chain seq x y z
N ASP A 1 15.34 -9.37 14.17
CA ASP A 1 13.87 -9.48 14.07
C ASP A 1 13.44 -9.57 12.61
N SER A 2 12.37 -10.31 12.32
CA SER A 2 11.84 -10.51 10.97
C SER A 2 10.32 -10.48 11.00
N PHE A 3 9.70 -9.72 10.09
CA PHE A 3 8.25 -9.69 9.91
C PHE A 3 7.81 -10.68 8.83
N LEU A 4 6.62 -11.25 9.00
CA LEU A 4 5.99 -12.15 8.02
C LEU A 4 4.66 -11.55 7.57
N VAL A 5 4.50 -11.37 6.26
CA VAL A 5 3.21 -10.99 5.68
C VAL A 5 2.29 -12.21 5.68
N SER A 6 1.20 -12.14 6.45
CA SER A 6 0.23 -13.23 6.61
C SER A 6 -1.12 -12.97 5.94
N HIS A 7 -1.46 -11.70 5.73
CA HIS A 7 -2.75 -11.27 5.19
C HIS A 7 -2.56 -10.18 4.15
N LEU A 8 -3.37 -10.24 3.09
CA LEU A 8 -3.56 -9.16 2.13
C LEU A 8 -4.99 -8.65 2.26
N PHE A 9 -5.14 -7.43 2.78
CA PHE A 9 -6.44 -6.78 2.92
C PHE A 9 -6.69 -5.86 1.73
N ILE A 10 -7.79 -6.06 1.01
CA ILE A 10 -8.22 -5.19 -0.08
C ILE A 10 -9.30 -4.24 0.44
N PRO A 11 -9.00 -2.96 0.70
CA PRO A 11 -9.97 -2.01 1.23
C PRO A 11 -11.01 -1.65 0.16
N GLN A 12 -12.15 -1.11 0.59
CA GLN A 12 -12.95 -0.31 -0.33
C GLN A 12 -12.12 0.88 -0.80
N GLN A 13 -12.00 1.04 -2.11
CA GLN A 13 -11.07 1.99 -2.72
C GLN A 13 -11.68 2.65 -3.95
N GLU A 14 -11.18 3.83 -4.26
CA GLU A 14 -11.43 4.53 -5.52
C GLU A 14 -10.15 4.50 -6.36
N HIS A 15 -10.33 4.37 -7.67
CA HIS A 15 -9.22 4.29 -8.60
C HIS A 15 -9.34 5.32 -9.71
N SER A 16 -8.19 5.75 -10.20
CA SER A 16 -8.01 6.35 -11.51
C SER A 16 -6.86 5.64 -12.22
N LEU A 17 -6.53 6.05 -13.44
CA LEU A 17 -5.35 5.51 -14.14
C LEU A 17 -4.01 5.85 -13.46
N ALA A 18 -3.99 6.87 -12.60
CA ALA A 18 -2.77 7.41 -11.99
C ALA A 18 -2.70 7.23 -10.47
N ASN A 19 -3.80 6.85 -9.82
CA ASN A 19 -3.82 6.66 -8.36
C ASN A 19 -4.86 5.60 -7.96
N CYS A 20 -4.65 5.05 -6.77
CA CYS A 20 -5.65 4.29 -6.06
C CYS A 20 -5.61 4.70 -4.59
N GLY A 21 -6.76 5.05 -4.03
CA GLY A 21 -6.87 5.50 -2.64
C GLY A 21 -7.93 4.69 -1.90
N ALA A 22 -7.60 4.22 -0.70
CA ALA A 22 -8.59 3.64 0.19
C ALA A 22 -9.65 4.69 0.57
N ARG A 23 -10.93 4.37 0.44
CA ARG A 23 -12.03 5.27 0.81
C ARG A 23 -12.05 5.56 2.31
N ASN A 24 -11.71 4.55 3.11
CA ASN A 24 -11.64 4.66 4.55
C ASN A 24 -10.37 3.96 5.05
N HIS A 25 -9.35 4.74 5.41
CA HIS A 25 -8.14 4.21 6.03
C HIS A 25 -8.41 3.56 7.41
N GLY A 26 -9.54 3.86 8.04
CA GLY A 26 -9.96 3.26 9.31
C GLY A 26 -10.24 1.76 9.21
N ASP A 27 -10.69 1.26 8.06
CA ASP A 27 -11.09 -0.15 7.90
C ASP A 27 -9.88 -1.09 8.08
N VAL A 28 -8.73 -0.71 7.55
CA VAL A 28 -7.47 -1.46 7.71
C VAL A 28 -7.05 -1.50 9.17
N ASN A 29 -7.19 -0.38 9.87
CA ASN A 29 -6.82 -0.28 11.28
C ASN A 29 -7.75 -1.12 12.16
N GLU A 30 -9.06 -1.06 11.93
CA GLU A 30 -10.05 -1.85 12.66
C GLU A 30 -9.84 -3.36 12.42
N PHE A 31 -9.66 -3.76 11.16
CA PHE A 31 -9.37 -5.16 10.82
C PHE A 31 -8.08 -5.64 11.47
N SER A 32 -7.01 -4.82 11.43
CA SER A 32 -5.73 -5.18 12.01
C SER A 32 -5.82 -5.34 13.53
N LEU A 33 -6.47 -4.39 14.21
CA LEU A 33 -6.65 -4.42 15.67
C LEU A 33 -7.47 -5.63 16.12
N LYS A 34 -8.55 -5.95 15.40
CA LYS A 34 -9.44 -7.07 15.73
C LYS A 34 -8.74 -8.44 15.59
N ASN A 35 -7.76 -8.54 14.71
CA ASN A 35 -7.07 -9.80 14.40
C ASN A 35 -5.63 -9.86 14.95
N ASP A 36 -5.23 -8.88 15.78
CA ASP A 36 -3.87 -8.78 16.33
C ASP A 36 -2.78 -8.78 15.25
N LEU A 37 -3.01 -7.98 14.19
CA LEU A 37 -2.11 -7.86 13.04
C LEU A 37 -1.40 -6.51 13.04
N LEU A 38 -0.17 -6.50 12.52
CA LEU A 38 0.57 -5.29 12.22
C LEU A 38 0.34 -4.86 10.76
N PRO A 39 0.08 -3.57 10.47
CA PRO A 39 -0.02 -3.07 9.11
C PRO A 39 1.39 -2.88 8.52
N LEU A 40 1.96 -3.94 7.98
CA LEU A 40 3.37 -3.99 7.51
C LEU A 40 3.66 -3.20 6.22
N GLY A 41 2.64 -2.64 5.57
CA GLY A 41 2.84 -1.94 4.31
C GLY A 41 1.59 -1.89 3.45
N TRP A 42 1.79 -1.55 2.19
CA TRP A 42 0.77 -1.49 1.16
C TRP A 42 1.34 -1.86 -0.20
N ILE A 43 0.45 -2.28 -1.10
CA ILE A 43 0.80 -2.72 -2.45
C ILE A 43 -0.19 -2.12 -3.43
N HIS A 44 0.31 -1.60 -4.55
CA HIS A 44 -0.51 -1.07 -5.63
C HIS A 44 0.10 -1.35 -7.00
N THR A 45 -0.74 -1.28 -8.03
CA THR A 45 -0.34 -1.47 -9.43
C THR A 45 -0.16 -0.13 -10.12
N HIS A 46 0.82 -0.04 -11.02
CA HIS A 46 0.96 1.02 -12.00
C HIS A 46 0.65 0.49 -13.40
N PRO A 47 -0.59 0.68 -13.90
CA PRO A 47 -0.97 0.16 -15.21
C PRO A 47 -0.22 0.80 -16.38
N LEU A 48 0.21 2.06 -16.23
CA LEU A 48 0.84 2.83 -17.32
C LEU A 48 2.30 3.22 -17.05
N HIS A 49 2.85 2.80 -15.91
CA HIS A 49 4.17 3.25 -15.45
C HIS A 49 5.03 2.08 -14.96
N GLY A 50 6.34 2.30 -14.94
CA GLY A 50 7.29 1.33 -14.40
C GLY A 50 7.17 1.14 -12.89
N SER A 51 7.95 0.18 -12.37
CA SER A 51 7.99 -0.18 -10.94
C SER A 51 8.82 0.82 -10.11
N PHE A 52 8.32 2.04 -9.95
CA PHE A 52 8.90 3.07 -9.10
C PHE A 52 7.81 3.81 -8.33
N MET A 53 8.13 4.36 -7.15
CA MET A 53 7.19 5.20 -6.39
C MET A 53 7.02 6.57 -7.07
N THR A 54 5.77 6.93 -7.38
CA THR A 54 5.41 8.27 -7.85
C THR A 54 5.46 9.29 -6.72
N SER A 55 5.31 10.58 -7.04
CA SER A 55 5.21 11.66 -6.04
C SER A 55 4.07 11.44 -5.05
N VAL A 56 2.93 10.91 -5.52
CA VAL A 56 1.77 10.59 -4.67
C VAL A 56 2.12 9.46 -3.72
N ASP A 57 2.73 8.39 -4.23
CA ASP A 57 3.16 7.25 -3.41
C ASP A 57 4.16 7.66 -2.33
N LEU A 58 5.12 8.52 -2.68
CA LEU A 58 6.12 9.05 -1.75
C LEU A 58 5.47 9.87 -0.63
N HIS A 59 4.48 10.70 -0.97
CA HIS A 59 3.77 11.52 0.02
C HIS A 59 2.99 10.65 1.02
N ASP A 60 2.27 9.66 0.50
CA ASP A 60 1.48 8.74 1.32
C ASP A 60 2.37 7.84 2.17
N HIS A 61 3.42 7.28 1.57
CA HIS A 61 4.33 6.37 2.27
C HIS A 61 5.18 7.07 3.33
N PHE A 62 5.61 8.33 3.11
CA PHE A 62 6.35 9.10 4.10
C PHE A 62 5.62 9.21 5.44
N VAL A 63 4.30 9.44 5.41
CA VAL A 63 3.49 9.53 6.63
C VAL A 63 3.46 8.20 7.37
N ARG A 64 3.37 7.07 6.63
CA ARG A 64 3.33 5.72 7.21
C ARG A 64 4.66 5.32 7.82
N GLN A 65 5.76 5.51 7.09
CA GLN A 65 7.10 5.13 7.54
C GLN A 65 7.56 5.92 8.77
N ARG A 66 7.02 7.14 8.98
CA ARG A 66 7.25 7.91 10.20
C ARG A 66 6.60 7.29 11.45
N ILE A 67 5.51 6.56 11.29
CA ILE A 67 4.78 5.91 12.38
C ILE A 67 5.34 4.50 12.62
N PHE A 68 5.62 3.76 11.55
CA PHE A 68 6.18 2.41 11.59
C PHE A 68 7.34 2.32 10.58
N PRO A 69 8.61 2.40 11.03
CA PRO A 69 9.79 2.45 10.16
C PRO A 69 9.91 1.28 9.18
N GLU A 70 9.34 0.13 9.53
CA GLU A 70 9.34 -1.10 8.74
C GLU A 70 8.15 -1.22 7.78
N ASP A 71 7.28 -0.20 7.67
CA ASP A 71 6.25 -0.13 6.62
C ASP A 71 6.93 -0.12 5.24
N VAL A 72 6.42 -0.93 4.31
CA VAL A 72 6.92 -0.99 2.93
C VAL A 72 5.85 -0.68 1.90
N CYS A 73 6.24 0.00 0.82
CA CYS A 73 5.43 0.21 -0.36
C CYS A 73 5.88 -0.74 -1.48
N ILE A 74 5.00 -1.63 -1.95
CA ILE A 74 5.28 -2.52 -3.08
C ILE A 74 4.58 -1.97 -4.32
N VAL A 75 5.37 -1.63 -5.35
CA VAL A 75 4.86 -1.13 -6.63
C VAL A 75 4.93 -2.22 -7.69
N CYS A 76 3.77 -2.65 -8.17
CA CYS A 76 3.64 -3.60 -9.28
C CYS A 76 3.46 -2.81 -10.60
N GLY A 77 4.56 -2.55 -11.31
CA GLY A 77 4.52 -1.90 -12.63
C GLY A 77 4.29 -2.88 -13.78
N GLU A 78 3.67 -2.42 -14.87
CA GLU A 78 3.62 -3.21 -16.11
C GLU A 78 5.01 -3.33 -16.73
N THR A 79 5.37 -4.54 -17.17
CA THR A 79 6.65 -4.86 -17.80
C THR A 79 6.53 -5.10 -19.31
N ASP A 80 5.31 -5.29 -19.82
CA ASP A 80 5.04 -5.63 -21.21
C ASP A 80 4.65 -4.35 -21.99
N GLN A 81 5.64 -3.55 -22.38
CA GLN A 81 5.47 -2.61 -23.49
C GLN A 81 5.55 -3.42 -24.79
N LYS A 82 4.44 -4.03 -25.20
CA LYS A 82 4.30 -4.56 -26.58
C LYS A 82 3.85 -3.47 -27.53
#